data_AF-A0A0D6MCV6-F1
#
_entry.id   AF-A0A0D6MCV6-F1
#
_cell.length_a   1.000
_cell.length_b   1.000
_cell.length_c   1.000
_cell.angle_alpha   90.00
_cell.angle_beta   90.00
_cell.angle_gamma   90.00
#
_symmetry.space_group_name_H-M   'P 1'
#
loop_
_entity.id
_entity.type
_entity.pdbx_description
1 polymer ?
#
loop_
_entity_poly.entity_id
_entity_poly.type
_entity_poly.pdbx_seq_one_letter_code
_entity_poly.pdbx_strand_id
1 'polypeptide(L)'
;MMFPGGVGGSELQQAAAEKVKNDVGTFVLFGLLVEAGLLVHTLTGRCWDVCFADYRPPSKLDGKTATCLQNCVNRMIDASNFMVEHLQKMEGSKGMV
;
A
#
# COMPACT_ATOMS: atom_id res chain seq x y z
N MET A 1 44.78 -26.96 30.38
CA MET A 1 45.07 -26.91 28.93
C MET A 1 43.76 -26.62 28.22
N MET A 2 43.69 -25.48 27.53
CA MET A 2 42.55 -25.03 26.73
C MET A 2 42.42 -25.86 25.45
N PHE A 3 41.21 -26.34 25.15
CA PHE A 3 40.73 -26.56 23.79
C PHE A 3 39.28 -26.05 23.70
N PRO A 4 39.05 -24.86 23.11
CA PRO A 4 37.73 -24.40 22.70
C PRO A 4 37.53 -24.71 21.21
N GLY A 5 36.38 -25.23 20.82
CA GLY A 5 36.03 -25.25 19.40
C GLY A 5 35.15 -26.41 18.98
N GLY A 6 33.85 -26.15 18.92
CA GLY A 6 32.87 -27.08 18.37
C GLY A 6 31.42 -26.64 18.56
N VAL A 7 31.15 -25.33 18.54
CA VAL A 7 29.76 -24.84 18.44
C VAL A 7 29.42 -24.86 16.94
N GLY A 8 28.52 -25.75 16.58
CA GLY A 8 28.14 -26.06 15.20
C GLY A 8 27.58 -24.86 14.46
N GLY A 9 27.93 -24.74 13.18
CA GLY A 9 27.46 -23.69 12.28
C GLY A 9 25.94 -23.63 12.08
N SER A 10 25.20 -24.64 12.54
CA SER A 10 23.73 -24.69 12.48
C SER A 10 23.05 -23.62 13.35
N GLU A 11 23.57 -23.29 14.54
CA GLU A 11 22.94 -22.27 15.41
C GLU A 11 23.20 -20.83 14.92
N LEU A 12 24.41 -20.56 14.41
CA LEU A 12 24.77 -19.28 13.78
C LEU A 12 24.01 -19.05 12.46
N GLN A 13 23.80 -20.10 11.65
CA GLN A 13 22.96 -20.03 10.46
C GLN A 13 21.47 -19.82 10.79
N GLN A 14 20.94 -20.48 11.83
CA GLN A 14 19.56 -20.27 12.27
C GLN A 14 19.34 -18.83 12.76
N ALA A 15 20.29 -18.30 13.55
CA ALA A 15 20.25 -16.93 14.04
C ALA A 15 20.36 -15.90 12.91
N ALA A 16 21.18 -16.17 11.89
CA ALA A 16 21.29 -15.31 10.71
C ALA A 16 20.02 -15.34 9.83
N ALA A 17 19.39 -16.50 9.68
CA ALA A 17 18.17 -16.66 8.89
C ALA A 17 16.97 -15.92 9.51
N GLU A 18 16.80 -15.98 10.83
CA GLU A 18 15.75 -15.25 11.55
C GLU A 18 15.95 -13.73 11.48
N LYS A 19 17.20 -13.26 11.57
CA LYS A 19 17.53 -11.84 11.36
C LYS A 19 17.12 -11.36 9.96
N VAL A 20 17.47 -12.12 8.91
CA VAL A 20 17.09 -11.82 7.52
C VAL A 20 15.58 -11.74 7.36
N LYS A 21 14.84 -12.67 7.97
CA LYS A 21 13.37 -12.71 7.91
C LYS A 21 12.73 -11.48 8.55
N ASN A 22 13.26 -11.04 9.70
CA ASN A 22 12.81 -9.84 10.38
C ASN A 22 13.16 -8.56 9.61
N ASP A 23 14.37 -8.49 9.03
CA ASP A 23 14.78 -7.40 8.15
C ASP A 23 13.86 -7.33 6.92
N VAL A 24 13.58 -8.46 6.25
CA VAL A 24 12.63 -8.56 5.12
C VAL A 24 11.22 -8.13 5.53
N GLY A 25 10.71 -8.60 6.67
CA GLY A 25 9.39 -8.20 7.17
C GLY A 25 9.29 -6.69 7.40
N THR A 26 10.35 -6.10 7.95
CA THR A 26 10.45 -4.65 8.13
C THR A 26 10.44 -3.92 6.79
N PHE A 27 11.19 -4.39 5.79
CA PHE A 27 11.21 -3.79 4.45
C PHE A 27 9.85 -3.89 3.75
N VAL A 28 9.17 -5.04 3.82
CA VAL A 28 7.84 -5.22 3.22
C VAL A 28 6.82 -4.30 3.88
N LEU A 29 6.85 -4.19 5.21
CA LEU A 29 5.95 -3.31 5.95
C LEU A 29 6.19 -1.83 5.61
N PHE A 30 7.46 -1.40 5.56
CA PHE A 30 7.81 -0.04 5.13
C PHE A 30 7.40 0.21 3.66
N GLY A 31 7.63 -0.74 2.76
CA GLY A 31 7.22 -0.65 1.36
C GLY A 31 5.70 -0.51 1.22
N LEU A 32 4.93 -1.35 1.92
CA LEU A 32 3.47 -1.29 1.93
C LEU A 32 2.97 0.05 2.47
N LEU A 33 3.58 0.60 3.53
CA LEU A 33 3.23 1.91 4.09
C LEU A 33 3.55 3.07 3.13
N VAL A 34 4.68 3.02 2.44
CA VAL A 34 5.06 4.04 1.44
C VAL A 34 4.10 3.99 0.26
N GLU A 35 3.80 2.79 -0.23
CA GLU A 35 2.83 2.60 -1.30
C GLU A 35 1.48 3.13 -0.86
N ALA A 36 0.98 2.72 0.32
CA ALA A 36 -0.22 3.22 1.03
C ALA A 36 -0.28 4.76 1.16
N GLY A 37 0.86 5.41 1.41
CA GLY A 37 0.93 6.86 1.48
C GLY A 37 0.68 7.53 0.11
N LEU A 38 1.25 6.98 -0.96
CA LEU A 38 1.16 7.58 -2.30
C LEU A 38 -0.26 7.52 -2.89
N LEU A 39 -0.99 6.41 -2.72
CA LEU A 39 -2.41 6.38 -3.13
C LEU A 39 -3.25 7.33 -2.29
N VAL A 40 -3.03 7.42 -0.98
CA VAL A 40 -3.80 8.36 -0.14
C VAL A 40 -3.55 9.79 -0.59
N HIS A 41 -2.30 10.17 -0.87
CA HIS A 41 -1.97 11.48 -1.42
C HIS A 41 -2.65 11.75 -2.76
N THR A 42 -2.62 10.78 -3.67
CA THR A 42 -3.22 10.91 -5.00
C THR A 42 -4.74 11.03 -4.91
N LEU A 43 -5.39 10.14 -4.14
CA LEU A 43 -6.83 10.13 -3.91
C LEU A 43 -7.30 11.42 -3.24
N THR A 44 -6.57 11.85 -2.20
CA THR A 44 -6.89 13.09 -1.48
C THR A 44 -6.78 14.29 -2.40
N GLY A 45 -5.73 14.40 -3.20
CA GLY A 45 -5.57 15.50 -4.17
C GLY A 45 -6.70 15.52 -5.20
N ARG A 46 -7.05 14.37 -5.78
CA ARG A 46 -8.13 14.27 -6.77
C ARG A 46 -9.50 14.60 -6.18
N CYS A 47 -9.81 14.05 -5.01
CA CYS A 47 -11.09 14.34 -4.36
C CYS A 47 -11.15 15.76 -3.81
N TRP A 48 -10.00 16.35 -3.47
CA TRP A 48 -9.91 17.76 -3.15
C TRP A 48 -10.30 18.63 -4.35
N ASP A 49 -9.69 18.40 -5.52
CA ASP A 49 -10.01 19.16 -6.74
C ASP A 49 -11.48 19.01 -7.18
N VAL A 50 -12.08 17.82 -6.97
CA VAL A 50 -13.48 17.57 -7.32
C VAL A 50 -14.46 18.22 -6.35
N CYS A 51 -14.18 18.18 -5.05
CA CYS A 51 -15.12 18.61 -4.01
C CYS A 51 -14.95 20.06 -3.55
N PHE A 52 -13.77 20.65 -3.78
CA PHE A 52 -13.46 22.04 -3.42
C PHE A 52 -13.28 22.87 -4.70
N ALA A 53 -14.40 23.30 -5.29
CA ALA A 53 -14.40 24.18 -6.46
C ALA A 53 -13.84 25.59 -6.16
N ASP A 54 -14.03 26.07 -4.94
CA ASP A 54 -13.44 27.30 -4.43
C ASP A 54 -12.19 26.94 -3.60
N TYR A 55 -11.00 27.37 -4.04
CA TYR A 55 -9.71 27.12 -3.37
C TYR A 55 -9.58 27.72 -1.95
N ARG A 56 -10.68 28.23 -1.37
CA ARG A 56 -10.71 28.78 -0.02
C ARG A 56 -11.03 27.68 0.97
N PRO A 57 -10.07 27.20 1.77
CA PRO A 57 -10.34 26.20 2.80
C PRO A 57 -11.32 26.80 3.83
N PRO A 58 -12.54 26.25 3.97
CA PRO A 58 -13.47 26.73 4.97
C PRO A 58 -12.95 26.36 6.37
N SER A 59 -13.28 27.17 7.37
CA SER A 59 -12.86 26.92 8.77
C SER A 59 -13.40 25.61 9.34
N LYS A 60 -14.45 25.05 8.70
CA LYS A 60 -15.00 23.72 8.94
C LYS A 60 -15.46 23.11 7.61
N LEU A 61 -15.33 21.80 7.50
CA LEU A 61 -15.89 21.03 6.39
C LEU A 61 -17.42 21.12 6.44
N ASP A 62 -18.02 21.71 5.40
CA ASP A 62 -19.47 21.76 5.24
C ASP A 62 -20.01 20.34 5.01
N GLY A 63 -21.25 20.06 5.44
CA GLY A 63 -21.86 18.74 5.29
C GLY A 63 -21.93 18.27 3.83
N LYS A 64 -22.06 19.20 2.88
CA LYS A 64 -22.04 18.89 1.44
C LYS A 64 -20.65 18.43 1.00
N THR A 65 -19.60 19.10 1.45
CA THR A 65 -18.22 18.76 1.11
C THR A 65 -17.79 17.44 1.74
N ALA A 66 -18.21 17.17 2.99
CA ALA A 66 -17.98 15.88 3.64
C ALA A 66 -18.65 14.73 2.88
N THR A 67 -19.89 14.93 2.45
CA THR A 67 -20.64 13.95 1.63
C THR A 67 -20.00 13.78 0.25
N CYS A 68 -19.52 14.86 -0.38
CA CYS A 68 -18.80 14.80 -1.65
C CYS A 68 -17.51 13.97 -1.52
N LEU A 69 -16.70 14.21 -0.48
CA LEU A 69 -15.45 13.47 -0.26
C LEU A 69 -15.71 11.96 -0.10
N GLN A 70 -16.72 11.57 0.69
CA GLN A 70 -17.08 10.16 0.86
C GLN A 70 -17.48 9.50 -0.47
N ASN A 71 -18.32 10.18 -1.26
CA ASN A 71 -18.73 9.67 -2.57
C ASN A 71 -17.56 9.62 -3.57
N CYS A 72 -16.71 10.64 -3.57
CA CYS A 72 -15.54 10.70 -4.45
C CYS A 72 -14.58 9.53 -4.18
N VAL A 73 -14.28 9.28 -2.90
CA VAL A 73 -13.39 8.19 -2.50
C VAL A 73 -13.97 6.83 -2.90
N ASN A 74 -15.25 6.58 -2.59
CA ASN A 74 -15.91 5.32 -2.95
C ASN A 74 -15.90 5.11 -4.46
N ARG A 75 -16.20 6.15 -5.26
CA ARG A 75 -16.16 6.06 -6.73
C ARG A 75 -14.77 5.78 -7.29
N MET A 76 -13.73 6.36 -6.70
CA MET A 76 -12.35 6.11 -7.13
C MET A 76 -11.92 4.67 -6.85
N ILE A 77 -12.31 4.12 -5.69
CA ILE A 77 -12.04 2.72 -5.33
C ILE A 77 -12.82 1.79 -6.27
N ASP A 78 -14.11 2.06 -6.49
CA ASP A 78 -14.96 1.30 -7.42
C ASP A 78 -14.34 1.26 -8.83
N ALA A 79 -13.89 2.41 -9.35
CA ALA A 79 -13.25 2.51 -10.66
C ALA A 79 -11.92 1.76 -10.71
N SER A 80 -11.10 1.85 -9.65
CA SER A 80 -9.81 1.17 -9.58
C SER A 80 -9.99 -0.35 -9.59
N ASN A 81 -10.95 -0.87 -8.81
CA ASN A 81 -11.26 -2.30 -8.78
C ASN A 81 -11.79 -2.78 -10.14
N PHE A 82 -12.70 -2.02 -10.75
CA PHE A 82 -13.21 -2.33 -12.09
C PHE A 82 -12.10 -2.41 -13.13
N MET A 83 -11.13 -1.48 -13.10
CA MET A 83 -9.99 -1.49 -14.01
C MET A 83 -9.13 -2.75 -13.80
N VAL A 84 -8.83 -3.12 -12.56
CA VAL A 84 -8.05 -4.32 -12.24
C VAL A 84 -8.77 -5.59 -12.70
N GLU A 85 -10.06 -5.73 -12.40
CA GLU A 85 -10.88 -6.86 -12.85
C GLU A 85 -10.91 -6.96 -14.37
N HIS A 86 -11.04 -5.84 -15.07
CA HIS A 86 -11.03 -5.81 -16.53
C HIS A 86 -9.67 -6.21 -17.12
N LEU A 87 -8.58 -5.71 -16.55
CA LEU A 87 -7.22 -6.08 -16.96
C LEU A 87 -6.95 -7.57 -16.72
N GLN A 88 -7.28 -8.10 -15.55
CA GLN A 88 -7.15 -9.53 -15.25
C GLN A 88 -7.96 -10.40 -16.22
N LYS A 89 -9.18 -9.96 -16.57
CA LYS A 89 -10.01 -10.65 -17.56
C LYS A 89 -9.40 -10.64 -18.97
N MET A 90 -8.71 -9.56 -19.35
CA MET A 90 -8.00 -9.48 -20.63
C MET A 90 -6.72 -10.34 -20.64
N GLU A 91 -5.97 -10.39 -19.54
CA GLU A 91 -4.79 -11.25 -19.42
C GLU A 91 -5.16 -12.74 -19.44
N GLY A 92 -6.29 -13.13 -18.83
CA GLY A 92 -6.84 -14.48 -18.92
C GLY A 92 -7.24 -14.91 -20.34
N SER A 93 -7.53 -13.96 -21.24
CA SER A 93 -7.86 -14.26 -22.64
C SER A 93 -6.64 -14.39 -23.55
N LYS A 94 -5.43 -14.00 -23.10
CA LYS A 94 -4.19 -14.05 -23.89
C LYS A 94 -3.37 -15.32 -23.67
N GLY A 95 -3.80 -16.22 -22.77
CA GLY A 95 -3.23 -17.56 -22.58
C GLY A 95 -3.87 -18.66 -23.43
N MET A 96 -4.75 -18.32 -24.39
CA MET A 96 -5.46 -19.26 -25.27
C MET A 96 -5.30 -18.94 -26.76
N VAL A 97 -4.13 -18.43 -27.18
CA VAL A 97 -3.72 -18.36 -28.60
C VAL A 97 -2.30 -18.86 -28.73
#